data_AF-A0A2P6JQH5-F1
#
_entry.id   AF-A0A2P6JQH5-F1
#
_cell.length_a   1.000
_cell.length_b   1.000
_cell.length_c   1.000
_cell.angle_alpha   90.00
_cell.angle_beta   90.00
_cell.angle_gamma   90.00
#
_symmetry.space_group_name_H-M   'P 1'
#
loop_
_entity.id
_entity.type
_entity.pdbx_description
1 polymer ?
#
loop_
_entity_poly.entity_id
_entity_poly.type
_entity_poly.pdbx_seq_one_letter_code
_entity_poly.pdbx_strand_id
1 'polypeptide(L)'
;MSIDMYRRQVIQIRSGIARLTEQKAREVQKAADAGKKSLAAQSAATKATSTSTLQTKLREASRHADDQAKHEREAAKIEKKIADEQRKLVGAQKRLDNEEAKAFKKRNDEQKRQQAAQQQQFRAVESSLTHHELLHRETIARVDRLSALPEEIVVAFFATDPATASDRRLLLDEEVREIQHKIRLSDHRDAVKLESRWALRSGDILQYMNELEPTIVHFSGHGTNQDELVLQDRNGDAAFISLASIVNTFELYDSVRLVFFNTCHSYNQAAACTQYVDAAIGMNQTIGDTAARVFSAQFYSAIGFGKSIPNAFKQAKNALMLEGIPEESTPELHVRTGVDETDLVLVKPKS
;
A
#
# COMPACT_ATOMS: atom_id res chain seq x y z
N MET A 1 -35.42 24.48 20.88
CA MET A 1 -36.86 24.17 20.98
C MET A 1 -37.18 23.09 19.95
N SER A 2 -37.93 22.05 20.31
CA SER A 2 -38.18 20.90 19.41
C SER A 2 -39.16 21.26 18.29
N ILE A 3 -38.97 20.69 17.09
CA ILE A 3 -39.94 20.72 15.98
C ILE A 3 -41.34 20.33 16.46
N ASP A 4 -41.41 19.34 17.36
CA ASP A 4 -42.68 18.88 17.95
C ASP A 4 -43.39 19.95 18.76
N MET A 5 -42.64 20.87 19.38
CA MET A 5 -43.21 22.00 20.12
C MET A 5 -43.90 22.96 19.15
N TYR A 6 -43.26 23.29 18.03
CA TYR A 6 -43.85 24.15 17.00
C TYR A 6 -45.03 23.49 16.28
N ARG A 7 -44.97 22.17 16.01
CA ARG A 7 -46.11 21.40 15.50
C ARG A 7 -47.31 21.46 16.43
N ARG A 8 -47.10 21.22 17.73
CA ARG A 8 -48.15 21.32 18.74
C ARG A 8 -48.73 22.73 18.80
N GLN A 9 -47.89 23.76 18.71
CA GLN A 9 -48.33 25.15 18.70
C GLN A 9 -49.23 25.47 17.49
N VAL A 10 -48.85 25.02 16.28
CA VAL A 10 -49.67 25.16 15.07
C VAL A 10 -51.01 24.46 15.22
N ILE A 11 -51.03 23.23 15.73
CA ILE A 11 -52.26 22.46 15.98
C ILE A 11 -53.17 23.20 16.97
N GLN A 12 -52.60 23.70 18.07
CA GLN A 12 -53.35 24.43 19.08
C GLN A 12 -53.99 25.71 18.52
N ILE A 13 -53.25 26.51 17.75
CA ILE A 13 -53.77 27.74 17.13
C ILE A 13 -54.88 27.40 16.12
N ARG A 14 -54.69 26.36 15.27
CA ARG A 14 -55.74 25.91 14.33
C ARG A 14 -57.01 25.49 15.05
N SER A 15 -56.90 24.74 16.15
CA SER A 15 -58.06 24.34 16.96
C SER A 15 -58.76 25.54 17.59
N GLY A 16 -58.00 26.55 18.04
CA GLY A 16 -58.54 27.80 18.58
C GLY A 16 -59.31 28.63 17.54
N ILE A 17 -58.77 28.74 16.33
CA ILE A 17 -59.44 29.38 15.18
C ILE A 17 -60.76 28.66 14.88
N ALA A 18 -60.75 27.33 14.78
CA ALA A 18 -61.96 26.56 14.51
C ALA A 18 -63.07 26.83 15.54
N ARG A 19 -62.72 26.85 16.83
CA ARG A 19 -63.66 27.16 17.92
C ARG A 19 -64.20 28.59 17.83
N LEU A 20 -63.36 29.57 17.53
CA LEU A 20 -63.80 30.97 17.37
C LEU A 20 -64.69 31.13 16.14
N THR A 21 -64.40 30.44 15.04
CA THR A 21 -65.25 30.43 13.83
C THR A 21 -66.63 29.86 14.13
N GLU A 22 -66.71 28.78 14.92
CA GLU A 22 -67.99 28.23 15.37
C GLU A 22 -68.76 29.23 16.25
N GLN A 23 -68.08 29.89 17.20
CA GLN A 23 -68.71 30.92 18.03
C GLN A 23 -69.22 32.11 17.22
N LYS A 24 -68.45 32.58 16.21
CA LYS A 24 -68.87 33.63 15.29
C LYS A 24 -70.14 33.20 14.55
N ALA A 25 -70.19 31.98 14.02
CA ALA A 25 -71.36 31.47 13.31
C ALA A 25 -72.63 31.49 14.17
N ARG A 26 -72.51 31.13 15.46
CA ARG A 26 -73.63 31.18 16.42
C ARG A 26 -74.12 32.61 16.68
N GLU A 27 -73.22 33.58 16.83
CA GLU A 27 -73.60 34.98 17.05
C GLU A 27 -74.21 35.62 15.79
N VAL A 28 -73.69 35.29 14.60
CA VAL A 28 -74.28 35.69 13.32
C VAL A 28 -75.69 35.13 13.16
N GLN A 29 -75.91 33.87 13.54
CA GLN A 29 -77.24 33.25 13.50
C GLN A 29 -78.23 33.98 14.43
N LYS A 30 -77.82 34.30 15.66
CA LYS A 30 -78.66 35.07 16.60
C LYS A 30 -78.97 36.47 16.08
N ALA A 31 -78.01 37.15 15.47
CA ALA A 31 -78.22 38.44 14.83
C ALA A 31 -79.26 38.35 13.70
N ALA A 32 -79.13 37.35 12.82
CA ALA A 32 -80.06 37.12 11.73
C ALA A 32 -81.49 36.84 12.25
N ASP A 33 -81.64 36.06 13.31
CA ASP A 33 -82.93 35.74 13.91
C ASP A 33 -83.57 36.95 14.63
N ALA A 34 -82.76 37.78 15.30
CA ALA A 34 -83.21 39.05 15.88
C ALA A 34 -83.65 40.04 14.79
N GLY A 35 -82.90 40.13 13.68
CA GLY A 35 -83.26 40.96 12.54
C GLY A 35 -84.56 40.56 11.87
N LYS A 36 -84.81 39.24 11.70
CA LYS A 36 -86.10 38.72 11.23
C LYS A 36 -87.26 39.15 12.15
N LYS A 37 -87.09 39.07 13.46
CA LYS A 37 -88.10 39.50 14.45
C LYS A 37 -88.33 41.01 14.43
N SER A 38 -87.27 41.80 14.27
CA SER A 38 -87.36 43.25 14.13
C SER A 38 -88.17 43.64 12.89
N LEU A 39 -87.85 43.05 11.74
CA LEU A 39 -88.54 43.29 10.47
C LEU A 39 -90.03 42.89 10.55
N ALA A 40 -90.33 41.74 11.19
CA ALA A 40 -91.70 41.28 11.41
C ALA A 40 -92.50 42.24 12.32
N ALA A 41 -91.91 42.73 13.42
CA ALA A 41 -92.53 43.70 14.31
C ALA A 41 -92.74 45.07 13.62
N GLN A 42 -91.81 45.48 12.76
CA GLN A 42 -91.94 46.70 11.95
C GLN A 42 -93.07 46.57 10.93
N SER A 43 -93.18 45.42 10.25
CA SER A 43 -94.29 45.12 9.33
C SER A 43 -95.64 45.04 10.05
N ALA A 44 -95.67 44.58 11.30
CA ALA A 44 -96.88 44.60 12.13
C ALA A 44 -97.26 46.02 12.58
N ALA A 45 -96.27 46.88 12.84
CA ALA A 45 -96.49 48.28 13.19
C ALA A 45 -97.10 49.08 12.02
N THR A 46 -96.65 48.84 10.78
CA THR A 46 -97.19 49.52 9.58
C THR A 46 -98.63 49.11 9.26
N LYS A 47 -99.09 47.96 9.77
CA LYS A 47 -100.45 47.44 9.60
C LYS A 47 -101.40 47.79 10.76
N ALA A 48 -100.90 48.41 11.82
CA ALA A 48 -101.69 48.71 13.02
C ALA A 48 -102.63 49.91 12.81
N THR A 49 -103.90 49.76 13.17
CA THR A 49 -104.95 50.80 13.02
C THR A 49 -105.13 51.66 14.26
N SER A 50 -104.52 51.31 15.40
CA SER A 50 -104.54 52.08 16.64
C SER A 50 -103.16 52.59 17.04
N THR A 51 -103.10 53.85 17.47
CA THR A 51 -101.85 54.56 17.83
C THR A 51 -101.06 53.84 18.94
N SER A 52 -101.75 53.23 19.91
CA SER A 52 -101.14 52.47 21.01
C SER A 52 -100.48 51.17 20.54
N THR A 53 -101.08 50.47 19.58
CA THR A 53 -100.55 49.22 19.00
C THR A 53 -99.35 49.51 18.11
N LEU A 54 -99.41 50.59 17.32
CA LEU A 54 -98.31 51.08 16.50
C LEU A 54 -97.08 51.40 17.36
N GLN A 55 -97.26 52.17 18.45
CA GLN A 55 -96.16 52.51 19.35
C GLN A 55 -95.55 51.29 20.05
N THR A 56 -96.38 50.33 20.46
CA THR A 56 -95.91 49.08 21.08
C THR A 56 -95.08 48.26 20.09
N LYS A 57 -95.54 48.10 18.85
CA LYS A 57 -94.85 47.32 17.82
C LYS A 57 -93.58 47.99 17.30
N LEU A 58 -93.54 49.34 17.25
CA LEU A 58 -92.30 50.08 16.98
C LEU A 58 -91.27 49.91 18.11
N ARG A 59 -91.69 49.93 19.38
CA ARG A 59 -90.79 49.66 20.51
C ARG A 59 -90.25 48.22 20.48
N GLU A 60 -91.09 47.25 20.10
CA GLU A 60 -90.68 45.85 19.93
C GLU A 60 -89.68 45.67 18.77
N ALA A 61 -89.93 46.31 17.63
CA ALA A 61 -89.00 46.34 16.50
C ALA A 61 -87.65 46.97 16.88
N SER A 62 -87.66 48.08 17.63
CA SER A 62 -86.44 48.75 18.11
C SER A 62 -85.65 47.86 19.06
N ARG A 63 -86.31 47.15 19.99
CA ARG A 63 -85.62 46.22 20.90
C ARG A 63 -84.93 45.09 20.14
N HIS A 64 -85.62 44.51 19.16
CA HIS A 64 -85.03 43.46 18.33
C HIS A 64 -83.92 43.98 17.40
N ALA A 65 -83.99 45.24 16.96
CA ALA A 65 -82.90 45.90 16.23
C ALA A 65 -81.68 46.13 17.14
N ASP A 66 -81.88 46.52 18.39
CA ASP A 66 -80.80 46.65 19.39
C ASP A 66 -80.15 45.29 19.70
N ASP A 67 -80.95 44.22 19.81
CA ASP A 67 -80.46 42.84 19.98
C ASP A 67 -79.67 42.36 18.74
N GLN A 68 -80.13 42.65 17.53
CA GLN A 68 -79.39 42.38 16.29
C GLN A 68 -78.03 43.10 16.31
N ALA A 69 -78.03 44.41 16.58
CA ALA A 69 -76.82 45.21 16.63
C ALA A 69 -75.84 44.72 17.72
N LYS A 70 -76.35 44.22 18.85
CA LYS A 70 -75.54 43.60 19.91
C LYS A 70 -74.85 42.33 19.41
N HIS A 71 -75.59 41.42 18.78
CA HIS A 71 -75.03 40.17 18.27
C HIS A 71 -74.07 40.40 17.08
N GLU A 72 -74.32 41.40 16.24
CA GLU A 72 -73.39 41.82 15.18
C GLU A 72 -72.08 42.38 15.75
N ARG A 73 -72.15 43.18 16.83
CA ARG A 73 -70.94 43.68 17.52
C ARG A 73 -70.14 42.54 18.15
N GLU A 74 -70.80 41.54 18.74
CA GLU A 74 -70.09 40.36 19.28
C GLU A 74 -69.48 39.50 18.17
N ALA A 75 -70.19 39.29 17.04
CA ALA A 75 -69.65 38.61 15.87
C ALA A 75 -68.41 39.34 15.31
N ALA A 76 -68.43 40.67 15.22
CA ALA A 76 -67.29 41.48 14.80
C ALA A 76 -66.10 41.39 15.78
N LYS A 77 -66.35 41.33 17.09
CA LYS A 77 -65.30 41.10 18.10
C LYS A 77 -64.66 39.72 17.94
N ILE A 78 -65.46 38.68 17.70
CA ILE A 78 -64.96 37.32 17.46
C ILE A 78 -64.16 37.26 16.15
N GLU A 79 -64.62 37.93 15.10
CA GLU A 79 -63.90 38.06 13.83
C GLU A 79 -62.53 38.70 13.99
N LYS A 80 -62.41 39.77 14.78
CA LYS A 80 -61.11 40.35 15.12
C LYS A 80 -60.18 39.34 15.81
N LYS A 81 -60.70 38.55 16.75
CA LYS A 81 -59.93 37.49 17.42
C LYS A 81 -59.49 36.39 16.46
N ILE A 82 -60.34 36.00 15.50
CA ILE A 82 -59.99 35.03 14.44
C ILE A 82 -58.83 35.57 13.60
N ALA A 83 -58.91 36.84 13.18
CA ALA A 83 -57.85 37.47 12.38
C ALA A 83 -56.50 37.53 13.14
N ASP A 84 -56.53 37.83 14.44
CA ASP A 84 -55.32 37.84 15.28
C ASP A 84 -54.72 36.42 15.44
N GLU A 85 -55.55 35.39 15.66
CA GLU A 85 -55.08 34.00 15.70
C GLU A 85 -54.57 33.50 14.35
N GLN A 86 -55.19 33.93 13.23
CA GLN A 86 -54.68 33.63 11.88
C GLN A 86 -53.29 34.22 11.65
N ARG A 87 -53.01 35.44 12.12
CA ARG A 87 -51.66 36.03 12.07
C ARG A 87 -50.65 35.23 12.89
N LYS A 88 -51.05 34.80 14.10
CA LYS A 88 -50.21 33.93 14.95
C LYS A 88 -49.94 32.58 14.27
N LEU A 89 -50.93 32.01 13.59
CA LEU A 89 -50.78 30.75 12.86
C LEU A 89 -49.72 30.87 11.76
N VAL A 90 -49.76 31.93 10.96
CA VAL A 90 -48.76 32.17 9.90
C VAL A 90 -47.35 32.29 10.50
N GLY A 91 -47.20 33.02 11.60
CA GLY A 91 -45.92 33.14 12.31
C GLY A 91 -45.41 31.79 12.86
N ALA A 92 -46.30 30.98 13.45
CA ALA A 92 -45.96 29.66 13.98
C ALA A 92 -45.60 28.66 12.87
N GLN A 93 -46.34 28.68 11.76
CA GLN A 93 -46.07 27.83 10.58
C GLN A 93 -44.70 28.17 9.99
N LYS A 94 -44.38 29.45 9.78
CA LYS A 94 -43.07 29.87 9.26
C LYS A 94 -41.92 29.41 10.17
N ARG A 95 -42.10 29.41 11.50
CA ARG A 95 -41.10 28.89 12.44
C ARG A 95 -40.94 27.37 12.32
N LEU A 96 -42.05 26.64 12.21
CA LEU A 96 -42.04 25.20 12.01
C LEU A 96 -41.29 24.84 10.72
N ASP A 97 -41.66 25.45 9.59
CA ASP A 97 -41.07 25.17 8.28
C ASP A 97 -39.55 25.45 8.28
N ASN A 98 -39.13 26.55 8.92
CA ASN A 98 -37.71 26.88 9.06
C ASN A 98 -36.93 25.84 9.88
N GLU A 99 -37.48 25.35 10.98
CA GLU A 99 -36.82 24.35 11.82
C GLU A 99 -36.81 22.96 11.16
N GLU A 100 -37.88 22.59 10.43
CA GLU A 100 -37.92 21.38 9.62
C GLU A 100 -36.89 21.41 8.49
N ALA A 101 -36.76 22.54 7.77
CA ALA A 101 -35.75 22.72 6.74
C ALA A 101 -34.32 22.62 7.28
N LYS A 102 -34.05 23.23 8.45
CA LYS A 102 -32.75 23.11 9.13
C LYS A 102 -32.45 21.67 9.53
N ALA A 103 -33.41 20.96 10.10
CA ALA A 103 -33.24 19.57 10.51
C ALA A 103 -33.02 18.64 9.32
N PHE A 104 -33.75 18.86 8.22
CA PHE A 104 -33.56 18.12 6.98
C PHE A 104 -32.17 18.35 6.39
N LYS A 105 -31.72 19.61 6.31
CA LYS A 105 -30.37 19.94 5.85
C LYS A 105 -29.30 19.28 6.72
N LYS A 106 -29.44 19.37 8.05
CA LYS A 106 -28.49 18.75 8.99
C LYS A 106 -28.41 17.24 8.81
N ARG A 107 -29.55 16.55 8.66
CA ARG A 107 -29.58 15.10 8.40
C ARG A 107 -28.90 14.72 7.09
N ASN A 108 -29.15 15.47 6.01
CA ASN A 108 -28.51 15.22 4.73
C ASN A 108 -26.99 15.46 4.78
N ASP A 109 -26.55 16.54 5.43
CA ASP A 109 -25.13 16.85 5.59
C ASP A 109 -24.43 15.77 6.45
N GLU A 110 -25.09 15.29 7.50
CA GLU A 110 -24.59 14.19 8.34
C GLU A 110 -24.52 12.86 7.58
N GLN A 111 -25.55 12.52 6.81
CA GLN A 111 -25.56 11.32 5.97
C GLN A 111 -24.47 11.36 4.89
N LYS A 112 -24.27 12.51 4.23
CA LYS A 112 -23.18 12.71 3.26
C LYS A 112 -21.80 12.56 3.91
N ARG A 113 -21.61 13.10 5.11
CA ARG A 113 -20.36 12.95 5.87
C ARG A 113 -20.10 11.50 6.25
N GLN A 114 -21.12 10.78 6.70
CA GLN A 114 -21.01 9.35 7.03
C GLN A 114 -20.66 8.51 5.79
N GLN A 115 -21.32 8.77 4.65
CA GLN A 115 -21.01 8.09 3.38
C GLN A 115 -19.57 8.38 2.91
N ALA A 116 -19.14 9.65 2.98
CA ALA A 116 -17.78 10.03 2.61
C ALA A 116 -16.74 9.36 3.52
N ALA A 117 -16.99 9.30 4.83
CA ALA A 117 -16.12 8.64 5.80
C ALA A 117 -16.04 7.13 5.55
N GLN A 118 -17.17 6.46 5.30
CA GLN A 118 -17.20 5.04 4.91
C GLN A 118 -16.43 4.78 3.62
N GLN A 119 -16.61 5.64 2.60
CA GLN A 119 -15.91 5.48 1.32
C GLN A 119 -14.40 5.66 1.48
N GLN A 120 -13.95 6.58 2.33
CA GLN A 120 -12.53 6.74 2.66
C GLN A 120 -11.98 5.52 3.40
N GLN A 121 -12.71 4.99 4.39
CA GLN A 121 -12.31 3.76 5.08
C GLN A 121 -12.21 2.56 4.12
N PHE A 122 -13.19 2.40 3.24
CA PHE A 122 -13.18 1.31 2.24
C PHE A 122 -11.96 1.42 1.31
N ARG A 123 -11.68 2.61 0.78
CA ARG A 123 -10.48 2.85 -0.06
C ARG A 123 -9.17 2.55 0.67
N ALA A 124 -9.09 2.87 1.97
CA ALA A 124 -7.90 2.56 2.76
C ALA A 124 -7.70 1.05 2.92
N VAL A 125 -8.79 0.30 3.18
CA VAL A 125 -8.76 -1.17 3.27
C VAL A 125 -8.41 -1.80 1.93
N GLU A 126 -9.01 -1.34 0.84
CA GLU A 126 -8.74 -1.82 -0.52
C GLU A 126 -7.26 -1.61 -0.91
N SER A 127 -6.71 -0.42 -0.64
CA SER A 127 -5.28 -0.15 -0.85
C SER A 127 -4.39 -1.09 -0.03
N SER A 128 -4.74 -1.32 1.23
CA SER A 128 -4.01 -2.25 2.11
C SER A 128 -4.06 -3.69 1.60
N LEU A 129 -5.20 -4.14 1.07
CA LEU A 129 -5.37 -5.48 0.50
C LEU A 129 -4.50 -5.66 -0.75
N THR A 130 -4.56 -4.71 -1.68
CA THR A 130 -3.73 -4.74 -2.90
C THR A 130 -2.24 -4.77 -2.56
N HIS A 131 -1.81 -4.00 -1.56
CA HIS A 131 -0.42 -4.04 -1.10
C HIS A 131 -0.05 -5.41 -0.50
N HIS A 132 -0.95 -6.01 0.27
CA HIS A 132 -0.73 -7.33 0.88
C HIS A 132 -0.68 -8.45 -0.18
N GLU A 133 -1.52 -8.41 -1.21
CA GLU A 133 -1.49 -9.34 -2.33
C GLU A 133 -0.15 -9.30 -3.07
N LEU A 134 0.41 -8.10 -3.30
CA LEU A 134 1.73 -7.93 -3.89
C LEU A 134 2.83 -8.57 -3.04
N LEU A 135 2.85 -8.25 -1.74
CA LEU A 135 3.82 -8.84 -0.79
C LEU A 135 3.69 -10.36 -0.70
N HIS A 136 2.47 -10.89 -0.72
CA HIS A 136 2.24 -12.33 -0.71
C HIS A 136 2.78 -13.01 -1.97
N ARG A 137 2.50 -12.43 -3.14
CA ARG A 137 3.01 -12.96 -4.41
C ARG A 137 4.53 -12.96 -4.45
N GLU A 138 5.16 -11.88 -3.97
CA GLU A 138 6.62 -11.78 -3.85
C GLU A 138 7.18 -12.82 -2.88
N THR A 139 6.54 -13.01 -1.72
CA THR A 139 6.93 -14.00 -0.72
C THR A 139 6.84 -15.42 -1.28
N ILE A 140 5.74 -15.77 -1.96
CA ILE A 140 5.56 -17.09 -2.57
C ILE A 140 6.64 -17.32 -3.63
N ALA A 141 6.87 -16.36 -4.52
CA ALA A 141 7.91 -16.47 -5.54
C ALA A 141 9.30 -16.67 -4.92
N ARG A 142 9.59 -16.01 -3.79
CA ARG A 142 10.84 -16.19 -3.06
C ARG A 142 10.95 -17.57 -2.43
N VAL A 143 9.87 -18.07 -1.80
CA VAL A 143 9.82 -19.43 -1.24
C VAL A 143 10.03 -20.47 -2.33
N ASP A 144 9.37 -20.32 -3.49
CA ASP A 144 9.52 -21.21 -4.63
C ASP A 144 10.98 -21.21 -5.14
N ARG A 145 11.58 -20.03 -5.33
CA ARG A 145 13.00 -19.89 -5.73
C ARG A 145 13.94 -20.59 -4.76
N LEU A 146 13.79 -20.33 -3.46
CA LEU A 146 14.61 -20.97 -2.43
C LEU A 146 14.38 -22.48 -2.40
N SER A 147 13.14 -22.94 -2.63
CA SER A 147 12.81 -24.36 -2.64
C SER A 147 13.41 -25.11 -3.82
N ALA A 148 13.62 -24.43 -4.95
CA ALA A 148 14.18 -24.97 -6.18
C ALA A 148 15.73 -24.95 -6.22
N LEU A 149 16.39 -24.34 -5.23
CA LEU A 149 17.84 -24.38 -5.13
C LEU A 149 18.34 -25.83 -5.00
N PRO A 150 19.48 -26.16 -5.62
CA PRO A 150 20.05 -27.50 -5.52
C PRO A 150 20.49 -27.81 -4.08
N GLU A 151 20.43 -29.09 -3.70
CA GLU A 151 20.92 -29.57 -2.40
C GLU A 151 22.45 -29.62 -2.32
N GLU A 152 23.11 -29.77 -3.48
CA GLU A 152 24.56 -29.81 -3.65
C GLU A 152 24.96 -28.96 -4.87
N ILE A 153 26.05 -28.20 -4.74
CA ILE A 153 26.66 -27.45 -5.84
C ILE A 153 28.08 -27.90 -6.09
N VAL A 154 28.53 -27.81 -7.34
CA VAL A 154 29.91 -28.08 -7.73
C VAL A 154 30.66 -26.78 -7.91
N VAL A 155 31.85 -26.70 -7.29
CA VAL A 155 32.82 -25.63 -7.46
C VAL A 155 33.99 -26.17 -8.28
N ALA A 156 34.12 -25.72 -9.51
CA ALA A 156 35.29 -26.00 -10.34
C ALA A 156 36.41 -25.02 -9.97
N PHE A 157 37.45 -25.51 -9.31
CA PHE A 157 38.63 -24.72 -8.97
C PHE A 157 39.72 -24.97 -10.02
N PHE A 158 39.96 -23.97 -10.85
CA PHE A 158 40.96 -24.00 -11.91
C PHE A 158 42.24 -23.31 -11.46
N ALA A 159 43.27 -24.12 -11.26
CA ALA A 159 44.57 -23.70 -10.76
C ALA A 159 45.60 -23.64 -11.91
N THR A 160 46.29 -22.50 -12.03
CA THR A 160 47.35 -22.30 -13.03
C THR A 160 48.51 -21.48 -12.46
N ASP A 161 49.70 -22.06 -12.52
CA ASP A 161 50.97 -21.38 -12.17
C ASP A 161 52.04 -21.79 -13.20
N PRO A 162 52.04 -21.19 -14.41
CA PRO A 162 53.00 -21.53 -15.47
C PRO A 162 54.43 -21.18 -15.05
N ALA A 163 55.40 -22.00 -15.45
CA ALA A 163 56.79 -21.86 -14.99
C ALA A 163 57.43 -20.51 -15.36
N THR A 164 56.96 -19.89 -16.44
CA THR A 164 57.44 -18.62 -16.99
C THR A 164 56.61 -17.41 -16.57
N ALA A 165 55.59 -17.59 -15.72
CA ALA A 165 54.69 -16.51 -15.32
C ALA A 165 55.27 -15.62 -14.20
N SER A 166 56.09 -16.17 -13.30
CA SER A 166 56.67 -15.45 -12.16
C SER A 166 57.90 -16.16 -11.59
N ASP A 167 58.82 -15.39 -11.00
CA ASP A 167 59.99 -15.91 -10.26
C ASP A 167 59.60 -16.60 -8.94
N ARG A 168 58.37 -16.35 -8.45
CA ARG A 168 57.82 -16.96 -7.24
C ARG A 168 56.56 -17.75 -7.57
N ARG A 169 56.55 -19.01 -7.14
CA ARG A 169 55.39 -19.90 -7.24
C ARG A 169 54.26 -19.48 -6.33
N LEU A 170 53.04 -19.65 -6.82
CA LEU A 170 51.82 -19.47 -6.05
C LEU A 170 51.55 -20.72 -5.20
N LEU A 171 51.07 -20.51 -3.98
CA LEU A 171 50.70 -21.59 -3.04
C LEU A 171 49.23 -22.01 -3.26
N LEU A 172 48.91 -22.42 -4.49
CA LEU A 172 47.54 -22.77 -4.91
C LEU A 172 47.02 -24.04 -4.20
N ASP A 173 47.92 -24.96 -3.84
CA ASP A 173 47.64 -26.16 -3.04
C ASP A 173 47.17 -25.82 -1.63
N GLU A 174 47.82 -24.84 -1.02
CA GLU A 174 47.44 -24.32 0.28
C GLU A 174 46.08 -23.61 0.25
N GLU A 175 45.78 -22.85 -0.81
CA GLU A 175 44.46 -22.25 -1.01
C GLU A 175 43.36 -23.32 -1.09
N VAL A 176 43.53 -24.31 -1.96
CA VAL A 176 42.57 -25.42 -2.09
C VAL A 176 42.39 -26.14 -0.74
N ARG A 177 43.49 -26.39 -0.02
CA ARG A 177 43.45 -27.06 1.29
C ARG A 177 42.64 -26.27 2.31
N GLU A 178 42.82 -24.95 2.38
CA GLU A 178 42.08 -24.09 3.30
C GLU A 178 40.61 -23.97 2.95
N ILE A 179 40.28 -23.84 1.66
CA ILE A 179 38.90 -23.85 1.17
C ILE A 179 38.22 -25.17 1.57
N GLN A 180 38.85 -26.31 1.26
CA GLN A 180 38.31 -27.63 1.63
C GLN A 180 38.13 -27.77 3.14
N HIS A 181 39.09 -27.29 3.92
CA HIS A 181 39.02 -27.34 5.38
C HIS A 181 37.83 -26.52 5.91
N LYS A 182 37.64 -25.29 5.43
CA LYS A 182 36.54 -24.42 5.84
C LYS A 182 35.17 -24.95 5.42
N ILE A 183 35.05 -25.50 4.20
CA ILE A 183 33.82 -26.16 3.76
C ILE A 183 33.48 -27.32 4.69
N ARG A 184 34.46 -28.16 5.06
CA ARG A 184 34.25 -29.29 5.99
C ARG A 184 33.78 -28.87 7.38
N LEU A 185 34.20 -27.70 7.85
CA LEU A 185 33.80 -27.14 9.15
C LEU A 185 32.43 -26.43 9.11
N SER A 186 31.85 -26.24 7.93
CA SER A 186 30.54 -25.61 7.79
C SER A 186 29.39 -26.56 8.16
N ASP A 187 28.25 -25.98 8.55
CA ASP A 187 27.03 -26.75 8.90
C ASP A 187 26.58 -27.66 7.76
N HIS A 188 26.84 -27.27 6.51
CA HIS A 188 26.40 -27.98 5.31
C HIS A 188 27.57 -28.40 4.42
N ARG A 189 28.56 -29.04 5.03
CA ARG A 189 29.78 -29.53 4.36
C ARG A 189 29.53 -30.37 3.09
N ASP A 190 28.42 -31.10 3.04
CA ASP A 190 28.08 -32.00 1.93
C ASP A 190 27.36 -31.25 0.79
N ALA A 191 27.04 -29.96 0.99
CA ALA A 191 26.30 -29.13 0.03
C ALA A 191 27.23 -28.41 -0.98
N VAL A 192 28.54 -28.38 -0.74
CA VAL A 192 29.52 -27.72 -1.60
C VAL A 192 30.65 -28.70 -1.95
N LYS A 193 30.68 -29.14 -3.19
CA LYS A 193 31.71 -30.05 -3.70
C LYS A 193 32.81 -29.28 -4.44
N LEU A 194 34.00 -29.23 -3.86
CA LEU A 194 35.16 -28.59 -4.49
C LEU A 194 35.93 -29.58 -5.37
N GLU A 195 35.98 -29.32 -6.68
CA GLU A 195 36.69 -30.08 -7.69
C GLU A 195 37.85 -29.25 -8.26
N SER A 196 39.09 -29.57 -7.87
CA SER A 196 40.27 -28.87 -8.39
C SER A 196 40.80 -29.49 -9.69
N ARG A 197 41.18 -28.65 -10.64
CA ARG A 197 41.89 -29.00 -11.88
C ARG A 197 43.12 -28.12 -11.99
N TRP A 198 44.25 -28.76 -12.27
CA TRP A 198 45.58 -28.18 -12.19
C TRP A 198 46.20 -28.08 -13.57
N ALA A 199 47.22 -27.22 -13.71
CA ALA A 199 47.92 -27.02 -14.97
C ALA A 199 46.95 -26.71 -16.12
N LEU A 200 45.95 -25.85 -15.83
CA LEU A 200 44.83 -25.58 -16.72
C LEU A 200 45.33 -25.02 -18.07
N ARG A 201 44.89 -25.63 -19.17
CA ARG A 201 45.10 -25.13 -20.53
C ARG A 201 43.78 -24.64 -21.12
N SER A 202 43.87 -23.79 -22.14
CA SER A 202 42.69 -23.22 -22.82
C SER A 202 41.73 -24.29 -23.34
N GLY A 203 42.26 -25.36 -23.95
CA GLY A 203 41.46 -26.46 -24.48
C GLY A 203 40.79 -27.33 -23.43
N ASP A 204 41.23 -27.26 -22.17
CA ASP A 204 40.68 -28.08 -21.09
C ASP A 204 39.42 -27.45 -20.48
N ILE A 205 39.25 -26.12 -20.58
CA ILE A 205 38.16 -25.39 -19.95
C ILE A 205 36.81 -25.98 -20.36
N LEU A 206 36.51 -26.03 -21.67
CA LEU A 206 35.21 -26.53 -22.15
C LEU A 206 34.99 -28.00 -21.77
N GLN A 207 36.04 -28.82 -21.79
CA GLN A 207 35.96 -30.21 -21.35
C GLN A 207 35.57 -30.30 -19.88
N TYR A 208 36.26 -29.57 -18.99
CA TYR A 208 35.96 -29.58 -17.56
C TYR A 208 34.61 -28.95 -17.23
N MET A 209 34.19 -27.91 -17.96
CA MET A 209 32.84 -27.35 -17.83
C MET A 209 31.76 -28.37 -18.15
N ASN A 210 31.94 -29.16 -19.21
CA ASN A 210 31.02 -30.24 -19.59
C ASN A 210 31.02 -31.42 -18.60
N GLU A 211 32.17 -31.75 -18.01
CA GLU A 211 32.29 -32.86 -17.04
C GLU A 211 31.72 -32.51 -15.67
N LEU A 212 31.90 -31.26 -15.24
CA LEU A 212 31.60 -30.83 -13.88
C LEU A 212 30.25 -30.12 -13.75
N GLU A 213 29.71 -29.58 -14.84
CA GLU A 213 28.53 -28.69 -14.88
C GLU A 213 28.50 -27.73 -13.67
N PRO A 214 29.58 -26.94 -13.46
CA PRO A 214 29.79 -26.27 -12.19
C PRO A 214 28.77 -25.15 -11.96
N THR A 215 28.41 -24.97 -10.69
CA THR A 215 27.64 -23.80 -10.23
C THR A 215 28.55 -22.60 -9.99
N ILE A 216 29.77 -22.86 -9.53
CA ILE A 216 30.79 -21.85 -9.29
C ILE A 216 32.06 -22.22 -10.07
N VAL A 217 32.60 -21.28 -10.83
CA VAL A 217 33.93 -21.41 -11.45
C VAL A 217 34.89 -20.48 -10.73
N HIS A 218 35.98 -21.03 -10.19
CA HIS A 218 37.02 -20.30 -9.50
C HIS A 218 38.32 -20.39 -10.30
N PHE A 219 38.85 -19.26 -10.76
CA PHE A 219 40.18 -19.19 -11.34
C PHE A 219 41.17 -18.68 -10.30
N SER A 220 42.22 -19.46 -10.02
CA SER A 220 43.32 -19.04 -9.16
C SER A 220 44.64 -19.19 -9.90
N GLY A 221 45.41 -18.11 -9.95
CA GLY A 221 46.61 -18.02 -10.77
C GLY A 221 47.00 -16.60 -11.10
N HIS A 222 47.76 -16.43 -12.18
CA HIS A 222 48.25 -15.13 -12.61
C HIS A 222 47.27 -14.41 -13.55
N GLY A 223 47.24 -13.09 -13.44
CA GLY A 223 46.53 -12.19 -14.36
C GLY A 223 47.44 -11.05 -14.81
N THR A 224 47.12 -10.43 -15.94
CA THR A 224 47.90 -9.32 -16.50
C THR A 224 47.13 -8.00 -16.43
N ASN A 225 47.86 -6.88 -16.49
CA ASN A 225 47.27 -5.53 -16.55
C ASN A 225 46.57 -5.24 -17.90
N GLN A 226 46.54 -6.21 -18.83
CA GLN A 226 45.85 -6.13 -20.12
C GLN A 226 44.53 -6.92 -20.11
N ASP A 227 44.00 -7.19 -18.93
CA ASP A 227 42.77 -7.96 -18.71
C ASP A 227 42.86 -9.41 -19.24
N GLU A 228 44.03 -10.04 -19.19
CA GLU A 228 44.24 -11.41 -19.63
C GLU A 228 44.42 -12.37 -18.45
N LEU A 229 43.90 -13.59 -18.62
CA LEU A 229 44.17 -14.71 -17.72
C LEU A 229 45.39 -15.49 -18.23
N VAL A 230 46.30 -15.85 -17.32
CA VAL A 230 47.51 -16.59 -17.68
C VAL A 230 47.33 -18.07 -17.38
N LEU A 231 47.17 -18.87 -18.43
CA LEU A 231 47.07 -20.33 -18.39
C LEU A 231 48.39 -20.99 -18.77
N GLN A 232 48.40 -22.33 -18.82
CA GLN A 232 49.53 -23.11 -19.30
C GLN A 232 49.35 -23.52 -20.78
N ASP A 233 50.47 -23.54 -21.50
CA ASP A 233 50.57 -24.19 -22.81
C ASP A 233 50.95 -25.69 -22.68
N ARG A 234 51.29 -26.32 -23.82
CA ARG A 234 51.69 -27.74 -23.85
C ARG A 234 53.06 -27.99 -23.20
N ASN A 235 53.91 -26.98 -23.12
CA ASN A 235 55.25 -27.04 -22.55
C ASN A 235 55.25 -26.66 -21.05
N GLY A 236 54.13 -26.14 -20.54
CA GLY A 236 54.01 -25.63 -19.16
C GLY A 236 54.36 -24.15 -19.03
N ASP A 237 54.52 -23.46 -20.17
CA ASP A 237 54.78 -22.03 -20.26
C ASP A 237 53.49 -21.21 -20.24
N ALA A 238 53.63 -19.91 -19.98
CA ALA A 238 52.50 -18.99 -19.94
C ALA A 238 51.79 -18.88 -21.31
N ALA A 239 50.47 -19.08 -21.31
CA ALA A 239 49.58 -18.84 -22.42
C ALA A 239 48.49 -17.84 -22.00
N PHE A 240 48.35 -16.76 -22.75
CA PHE A 240 47.41 -15.68 -22.43
C PHE A 240 46.05 -15.93 -23.08
N ILE A 241 44.99 -15.77 -22.30
CA ILE A 241 43.60 -15.82 -22.79
C ILE A 241 42.96 -14.46 -22.58
N SER A 242 42.36 -13.96 -23.66
CA SER A 242 41.65 -12.68 -23.64
C SER A 242 40.36 -12.75 -22.82
N LEU A 243 40.04 -11.64 -22.17
CA LEU A 243 38.77 -11.34 -21.53
C LEU A 243 37.55 -11.84 -22.31
N ALA A 244 37.46 -11.49 -23.60
CA ALA A 244 36.32 -11.83 -24.44
C ALA A 244 36.12 -13.35 -24.59
N SER A 245 37.20 -14.12 -24.66
CA SER A 245 37.11 -15.58 -24.82
C SER A 245 36.56 -16.26 -23.57
N ILE A 246 36.95 -15.78 -22.39
CA ILE A 246 36.47 -16.28 -21.09
C ILE A 246 35.00 -15.91 -20.90
N VAL A 247 34.65 -14.65 -21.15
CA VAL A 247 33.30 -14.15 -21.01
C VAL A 247 32.32 -14.90 -21.93
N ASN A 248 32.68 -15.11 -23.19
CA ASN A 248 31.88 -15.88 -24.15
C ASN A 248 31.76 -17.36 -23.78
N THR A 249 32.67 -17.91 -22.99
CA THR A 249 32.54 -19.28 -22.48
C THR A 249 31.31 -19.40 -21.60
N PHE A 250 31.05 -18.42 -20.74
CA PHE A 250 29.92 -18.46 -19.80
C PHE A 250 28.55 -18.27 -20.45
N GLU A 251 28.48 -17.72 -21.66
CA GLU A 251 27.26 -17.69 -22.45
C GLU A 251 26.73 -19.11 -22.77
N LEU A 252 27.63 -20.11 -22.78
CA LEU A 252 27.31 -21.48 -23.16
C LEU A 252 26.79 -22.34 -21.99
N TYR A 253 26.89 -21.86 -20.75
CA TYR A 253 26.68 -22.67 -19.54
C TYR A 253 25.73 -22.00 -18.54
N ASP A 254 24.45 -22.32 -18.64
CA ASP A 254 23.41 -21.85 -17.70
C ASP A 254 23.61 -22.34 -16.26
N SER A 255 24.41 -23.40 -16.05
CA SER A 255 24.71 -23.94 -14.71
C SER A 255 25.51 -22.95 -13.85
N VAL A 256 26.30 -22.07 -14.48
CA VAL A 256 27.24 -21.19 -13.77
C VAL A 256 26.50 -19.98 -13.23
N ARG A 257 26.46 -19.88 -11.90
CA ARG A 257 25.83 -18.75 -11.20
C ARG A 257 26.85 -17.76 -10.66
N LEU A 258 28.08 -18.22 -10.36
CA LEU A 258 29.15 -17.37 -9.85
C LEU A 258 30.47 -17.69 -10.57
N VAL A 259 31.18 -16.63 -10.97
CA VAL A 259 32.58 -16.73 -11.41
C VAL A 259 33.46 -15.96 -10.43
N PHE A 260 34.50 -16.60 -9.92
CA PHE A 260 35.44 -15.99 -8.99
C PHE A 260 36.84 -15.98 -9.62
N PHE A 261 37.27 -14.81 -10.07
CA PHE A 261 38.62 -14.56 -10.52
C PHE A 261 39.51 -14.15 -9.34
N ASN A 262 40.20 -15.12 -8.76
CA ASN A 262 41.27 -14.88 -7.79
C ASN A 262 42.62 -14.69 -8.52
N THR A 263 42.64 -13.74 -9.45
CA THR A 263 43.81 -13.38 -10.25
C THR A 263 43.96 -11.87 -10.27
N CYS A 264 45.20 -11.37 -10.30
CA CYS A 264 45.47 -9.93 -10.32
C CYS A 264 44.78 -9.23 -11.50
N HIS A 265 44.27 -8.02 -11.29
CA HIS A 265 43.65 -7.18 -12.33
C HIS A 265 42.52 -7.88 -13.12
N SER A 266 41.65 -8.62 -12.40
CA SER A 266 40.52 -9.36 -12.97
C SER A 266 39.16 -8.66 -12.86
N TYR A 267 39.13 -7.41 -12.41
CA TYR A 267 37.91 -6.62 -12.21
C TYR A 267 37.06 -6.48 -13.50
N ASN A 268 37.68 -6.14 -14.63
CA ASN A 268 36.96 -5.95 -15.89
C ASN A 268 36.33 -7.26 -16.40
N GLN A 269 36.98 -8.40 -16.13
CA GLN A 269 36.53 -9.75 -16.41
C GLN A 269 35.31 -10.10 -15.58
N ALA A 270 35.37 -9.84 -14.28
CA ALA A 270 34.24 -10.06 -13.39
C ALA A 270 33.03 -9.22 -13.83
N ALA A 271 33.22 -7.93 -14.08
CA ALA A 271 32.15 -7.04 -14.55
C ALA A 271 31.49 -7.57 -15.83
N ALA A 272 32.29 -7.93 -16.85
CA ALA A 272 31.78 -8.43 -18.13
C ALA A 272 31.07 -9.79 -18.02
N CYS A 273 31.49 -10.68 -17.10
CA CYS A 273 30.85 -11.97 -16.91
C CYS A 273 29.41 -11.86 -16.39
N THR A 274 29.06 -10.79 -15.66
CA THR A 274 27.70 -10.63 -15.09
C THR A 274 26.58 -10.51 -16.12
N GLN A 275 26.91 -10.31 -17.40
CA GLN A 275 25.93 -10.43 -18.48
C GLN A 275 25.42 -11.87 -18.66
N TYR A 276 26.23 -12.88 -18.28
CA TYR A 276 25.94 -14.32 -18.46
C TYR A 276 25.85 -15.11 -17.16
N VAL A 277 26.42 -14.61 -16.04
CA VAL A 277 26.28 -15.22 -14.70
C VAL A 277 25.60 -14.29 -13.69
N ASP A 278 25.09 -14.83 -12.58
CA ASP A 278 24.34 -14.03 -11.59
C ASP A 278 25.24 -13.05 -10.82
N ALA A 279 26.48 -13.46 -10.53
CA ALA A 279 27.48 -12.63 -9.89
C ALA A 279 28.89 -13.02 -10.30
N ALA A 280 29.84 -12.09 -10.14
CA ALA A 280 31.25 -12.37 -10.34
C ALA A 280 32.13 -11.61 -9.35
N ILE A 281 33.21 -12.23 -8.90
CA ILE A 281 34.23 -11.61 -8.04
C ILE A 281 35.51 -11.46 -8.85
N GLY A 282 36.14 -10.29 -8.77
CA GLY A 282 37.44 -10.02 -9.39
C GLY A 282 38.31 -9.13 -8.50
N MET A 283 39.59 -9.05 -8.85
CA MET A 283 40.58 -8.22 -8.16
C MET A 283 40.86 -6.95 -8.95
N ASN A 284 40.73 -5.78 -8.32
CA ASN A 284 41.02 -4.50 -8.98
C ASN A 284 42.53 -4.21 -9.12
N GLN A 285 43.35 -4.88 -8.31
CA GLN A 285 44.81 -4.76 -8.29
C GLN A 285 45.47 -6.11 -7.95
N THR A 286 46.78 -6.12 -7.76
CA THR A 286 47.51 -7.28 -7.24
C THR A 286 47.04 -7.65 -5.84
N ILE A 287 46.83 -8.94 -5.61
CA ILE A 287 46.51 -9.51 -4.29
C ILE A 287 47.65 -10.42 -3.83
N GLY A 288 48.02 -10.34 -2.56
CA GLY A 288 49.01 -11.21 -1.95
C GLY A 288 48.49 -12.62 -1.70
N ASP A 289 49.38 -13.62 -1.76
CA ASP A 289 49.05 -15.04 -1.56
C ASP A 289 48.22 -15.30 -0.29
N THR A 290 48.60 -14.66 0.83
CA THR A 290 47.89 -14.82 2.12
C THR A 290 46.49 -14.23 2.06
N ALA A 291 46.32 -13.04 1.48
CA ALA A 291 45.02 -12.40 1.37
C ALA A 291 44.08 -13.21 0.46
N ALA A 292 44.58 -13.66 -0.69
CA ALA A 292 43.86 -14.51 -1.64
C ALA A 292 43.32 -15.78 -0.95
N ARG A 293 44.19 -16.47 -0.21
CA ARG A 293 43.86 -17.68 0.57
C ARG A 293 42.80 -17.44 1.64
N VAL A 294 43.03 -16.49 2.55
CA VAL A 294 42.13 -16.18 3.66
C VAL A 294 40.76 -15.75 3.15
N PHE A 295 40.75 -14.91 2.12
CA PHE A 295 39.52 -14.45 1.49
C PHE A 295 38.73 -15.62 0.87
N SER A 296 39.36 -16.42 0.02
CA SER A 296 38.70 -17.57 -0.63
C SER A 296 38.18 -18.58 0.39
N ALA A 297 39.00 -18.94 1.38
CA ALA A 297 38.63 -19.90 2.40
C ALA A 297 37.43 -19.42 3.23
N GLN A 298 37.41 -18.14 3.64
CA GLN A 298 36.27 -17.58 4.36
C GLN A 298 35.03 -17.42 3.47
N PHE A 299 35.20 -17.06 2.19
CA PHE A 299 34.11 -16.95 1.24
C PHE A 299 33.36 -18.28 1.10
N TYR A 300 34.09 -19.37 0.80
CA TYR A 300 33.48 -20.70 0.67
C TYR A 300 32.98 -21.27 2.00
N SER A 301 33.60 -20.91 3.14
CA SER A 301 33.02 -21.18 4.46
C SER A 301 31.59 -20.66 4.54
N ALA A 302 31.39 -19.38 4.23
CA ALA A 302 30.08 -18.73 4.31
C ALA A 302 29.06 -19.32 3.33
N ILE A 303 29.49 -19.70 2.11
CA ILE A 303 28.63 -20.45 1.18
C ILE A 303 28.23 -21.80 1.77
N GLY A 304 29.15 -22.53 2.41
CA GLY A 304 28.87 -23.77 3.14
C GLY A 304 27.93 -23.60 4.34
N PHE A 305 27.82 -22.39 4.90
CA PHE A 305 26.80 -22.03 5.90
C PHE A 305 25.49 -21.50 5.28
N GLY A 306 25.29 -21.68 3.97
CA GLY A 306 24.08 -21.27 3.25
C GLY A 306 23.88 -19.76 3.15
N LYS A 307 24.95 -18.96 3.26
CA LYS A 307 24.85 -17.49 3.10
C LYS A 307 24.78 -17.12 1.62
N SER A 308 24.13 -15.99 1.34
CA SER A 308 24.11 -15.42 -0.02
C SER A 308 25.50 -14.92 -0.43
N ILE A 309 25.77 -14.84 -1.74
CA ILE A 309 27.04 -14.37 -2.30
C ILE A 309 27.47 -13.01 -1.70
N PRO A 310 26.61 -11.97 -1.62
CA PRO A 310 27.03 -10.69 -1.03
C PRO A 310 27.39 -10.78 0.45
N ASN A 311 26.73 -11.65 1.21
CA ASN A 311 27.02 -11.84 2.62
C ASN A 311 28.32 -12.65 2.81
N ALA A 312 28.54 -13.69 2.01
CA ALA A 312 29.79 -14.43 1.97
C ALA A 312 30.99 -13.53 1.60
N PHE A 313 30.81 -12.67 0.61
CA PHE A 313 31.81 -11.67 0.20
C PHE A 313 32.14 -10.69 1.33
N LYS A 314 31.12 -10.14 2.01
CA LYS A 314 31.32 -9.23 3.17
C LYS A 314 32.05 -9.93 4.31
N GLN A 315 31.73 -11.20 4.60
CA GLN A 315 32.45 -11.98 5.61
C GLN A 315 33.91 -12.23 5.22
N ALA A 316 34.19 -12.53 3.95
CA ALA A 316 35.55 -12.72 3.46
C ALA A 316 36.40 -11.45 3.57
N LYS A 317 35.86 -10.28 3.18
CA LYS A 317 36.52 -8.98 3.42
C LYS A 317 36.79 -8.74 4.90
N ASN A 318 35.82 -9.04 5.75
CA ASN A 318 35.97 -8.81 7.18
C ASN A 318 36.99 -9.77 7.82
N ALA A 319 37.16 -10.99 7.29
CA ALA A 319 38.22 -11.90 7.75
C ALA A 319 39.62 -11.32 7.51
N LEU A 320 39.86 -10.70 6.35
CA LEU A 320 41.12 -10.00 6.09
C LEU A 320 41.38 -8.90 7.11
N MET A 321 40.36 -8.08 7.41
CA MET A 321 40.46 -7.03 8.43
C MET A 321 40.78 -7.59 9.82
N LEU A 322 40.11 -8.68 10.22
CA LEU A 322 40.31 -9.33 11.53
C LEU A 322 41.72 -9.93 11.67
N GLU A 323 42.30 -10.42 10.57
CA GLU A 323 43.67 -10.94 10.55
C GLU A 323 44.73 -9.85 10.34
N GLY A 324 44.32 -8.59 10.17
CA GLY A 324 45.22 -7.45 9.96
C GLY A 324 45.88 -7.42 8.58
N ILE A 325 45.24 -8.01 7.57
CA ILE A 325 45.70 -8.05 6.19
C ILE A 325 45.07 -6.87 5.41
N PRO A 326 45.84 -5.83 5.04
CA PRO A 326 45.30 -4.58 4.49
C PRO A 326 45.04 -4.67 2.97
N GLU A 327 44.32 -5.70 2.54
CA GLU A 327 44.00 -5.99 1.14
C GLU A 327 42.49 -6.24 0.93
N GLU A 328 41.66 -5.86 1.89
CA GLU A 328 40.22 -6.08 1.87
C GLU A 328 39.47 -5.26 0.81
N SER A 329 40.09 -4.20 0.30
CA SER A 329 39.60 -3.38 -0.81
C SER A 329 39.95 -3.95 -2.19
N THR A 330 40.81 -4.97 -2.27
CA THR A 330 41.26 -5.55 -3.54
C THR A 330 40.16 -6.38 -4.22
N PRO A 331 39.44 -7.29 -3.52
CA PRO A 331 38.32 -8.01 -4.11
C PRO A 331 37.11 -7.10 -4.29
N GLU A 332 36.47 -7.21 -5.44
CA GLU A 332 35.23 -6.53 -5.80
C GLU A 332 34.18 -7.53 -6.27
N LEU A 333 32.91 -7.28 -5.92
CA LEU A 333 31.77 -8.11 -6.28
C LEU A 333 30.89 -7.36 -7.27
N HIS A 334 30.65 -7.98 -8.42
CA HIS A 334 29.66 -7.56 -9.41
C HIS A 334 28.45 -8.46 -9.34
N VAL A 335 27.26 -7.84 -9.39
CA VAL A 335 25.97 -8.54 -9.43
C VAL A 335 25.25 -8.14 -10.70
N ARG A 336 24.64 -9.12 -11.38
CA ARG A 336 23.82 -8.87 -12.58
C ARG A 336 22.67 -7.92 -12.26
N THR A 337 22.44 -6.95 -13.15
CA THR A 337 21.30 -6.03 -13.06
C THR A 337 19.98 -6.78 -12.98
N GLY A 338 19.16 -6.45 -11.98
CA GLY A 338 17.83 -7.04 -11.79
C GLY A 338 17.81 -8.29 -10.90
N VAL A 339 18.96 -8.72 -10.37
CA VAL A 339 19.02 -9.78 -9.35
C VAL A 339 19.06 -9.18 -7.95
N ASP A 340 18.20 -9.65 -7.05
CA ASP A 340 18.16 -9.20 -5.65
C ASP A 340 19.33 -9.81 -4.85
N GLU A 341 20.14 -8.96 -4.22
CA GLU A 341 21.29 -9.34 -3.39
C GLU A 341 20.95 -10.31 -2.25
N THR A 342 19.72 -10.25 -1.74
CA THR A 342 19.25 -11.10 -0.64
C THR A 342 18.82 -12.49 -1.11
N ASP A 343 18.65 -12.69 -2.42
CA ASP A 343 18.19 -13.93 -3.05
C ASP A 343 19.32 -14.70 -3.78
N LEU A 344 20.55 -14.17 -3.78
CA LEU A 344 21.75 -14.84 -4.33
C LEU A 344 22.30 -15.94 -3.44
N VAL A 345 21.43 -16.84 -2.99
CA VAL A 345 21.80 -18.09 -2.34
C VAL A 345 22.00 -19.16 -3.42
N LEU A 346 23.08 -19.92 -3.32
CA LEU A 346 23.46 -20.91 -4.35
C LEU A 346 23.00 -22.32 -4.02
N VAL A 347 22.78 -22.61 -2.74
CA VAL A 347 22.50 -23.96 -2.25
C VAL A 347 21.41 -23.91 -1.19
N LYS A 348 20.51 -24.90 -1.22
CA LYS A 348 19.55 -25.16 -0.14
C LYS A 348 19.95 -26.47 0.55
N PRO A 349 20.69 -26.40 1.65
CA PRO A 349 21.14 -27.58 2.35
C PRO A 349 19.97 -28.42 2.87
N LYS A 350 20.17 -29.75 2.94
CA LYS A 350 19.23 -30.65 3.62
C LYS A 350 19.03 -30.20 5.06
N SER A 351 17.76 -30.07 5.46
CA SER A 351 17.34 -29.71 6.81
C SER A 351 17.67 -30.79 7.83
#